data_AF-A0A6A6DGG1-F1
#
_entry.id   AF-A0A6A6DGG1-F1
#
_cell.length_a   1.000
_cell.length_b   1.000
_cell.length_c   1.000
_cell.angle_alpha   90.00
_cell.angle_beta   90.00
_cell.angle_gamma   90.00
#
_symmetry.space_group_name_H-M   'P 1'
#
loop_
_entity.id
_entity.type
_entity.pdbx_description
1 polymer ?
#
loop_
_entity_poly.entity_id
_entity_poly.type
_entity_poly.pdbx_seq_one_letter_code
_entity_poly.pdbx_strand_id
1 'polypeptide(L)' 'LVLLIKQFLVMRGLNDVCTGGLDRFSIICLAVSFIQTHPSHNNLGTIFLDFLDYYGNKFNLATDRIIMR' A
#
# COMPACT_ATOMS: atom_id res chain seq x y z
N LEU A 1 6.15 -2.63 7.40
CA LEU A 1 5.20 -1.91 6.53
C LEU A 1 3.88 -2.66 6.34
N VAL A 2 3.89 -3.88 5.75
CA VAL A 2 2.68 -4.67 5.46
C VAL A 2 1.75 -4.85 6.69
N LEU A 3 2.32 -5.18 7.85
CA LEU A 3 1.54 -5.32 9.10
C LEU A 3 0.86 -4.01 9.54
N LEU A 4 1.53 -2.87 9.39
CA LEU A 4 0.95 -1.56 9.72
C LEU A 4 -0.18 -1.19 8.76
N ILE A 5 0.03 -1.43 7.45
CA ILE A 5 -0.99 -1.21 6.43
C ILE A 5 -2.21 -2.11 6.68
N LYS A 6 -1.97 -3.39 6.97
CA LYS A 6 -3.03 -4.34 7.29
C LYS A 6 -3.82 -3.90 8.53
N GLN A 7 -3.14 -3.51 9.60
CA GLN A 7 -3.81 -3.04 10.82
C GLN A 7 -4.65 -1.79 10.53
N PHE A 8 -4.13 -0.85 9.74
CA PHE A 8 -4.86 0.35 9.32
C PHE A 8 -6.12 0.01 8.51
N LEU A 9 -6.02 -0.89 7.54
CA LEU A 9 -7.15 -1.34 6.71
C LEU A 9 -8.21 -2.08 7.54
N VAL A 10 -7.78 -2.91 8.50
CA VAL A 10 -8.69 -3.61 9.43
C VAL A 10 -9.44 -2.62 10.31
N MET A 11 -8.75 -1.60 10.86
CA MET A 11 -9.41 -0.55 11.66
C MET A 11 -10.43 0.26 10.85
N ARG A 12 -10.26 0.34 9.52
CA ARG A 12 -11.18 1.03 8.59
C ARG A 12 -12.25 0.11 8.00
N GLY A 13 -12.22 -1.19 8.28
CA GLY A 13 -13.14 -2.18 7.69
C GLY A 13 -12.88 -2.46 6.19
N LEU A 14 -11.73 -2.06 5.64
CA LEU A 14 -11.37 -2.17 4.22
C LEU A 14 -10.64 -3.48 3.83
N ASN A 15 -10.57 -4.44 4.75
CA ASN A 15 -9.84 -5.71 4.59
C ASN A 15 -10.73 -6.87 4.11
N ASP A 16 -12.04 -6.65 3.92
CA ASP A 16 -12.96 -7.71 3.49
C ASP A 16 -13.23 -7.65 1.98
N VAL A 17 -12.77 -8.69 1.28
CA VAL A 17 -12.87 -8.83 -0.18
C VAL A 17 -14.33 -8.93 -0.62
N CYS A 18 -15.21 -9.48 0.23
CA CYS A 18 -16.64 -9.63 -0.08
C CYS A 18 -17.35 -8.27 -0.22
N THR A 19 -16.83 -7.23 0.44
CA THR A 19 -17.32 -5.84 0.35
C THR A 19 -16.56 -4.99 -0.68
N GLY A 20 -15.68 -5.59 -1.50
CA GLY A 20 -14.82 -4.86 -2.44
C GLY A 20 -13.58 -4.24 -1.79
N GLY A 21 -13.20 -4.71 -0.60
CA GLY A 21 -11.97 -4.33 0.08
C GLY A 21 -10.73 -5.03 -0.50
N LEU A 22 -9.55 -4.61 -0.03
CA LEU A 22 -8.28 -5.14 -0.51
C LEU A 22 -7.99 -6.51 0.11
N ASP A 23 -7.62 -7.48 -0.73
CA ASP A 23 -7.20 -8.79 -0.27
C ASP A 23 -5.77 -8.76 0.30
N ARG A 24 -5.41 -9.82 1.03
CA ARG A 24 -4.08 -9.93 1.63
C ARG A 24 -2.95 -9.89 0.61
N PHE A 25 -3.13 -10.45 -0.59
CA PHE A 25 -2.11 -10.42 -1.62
C PHE A 25 -1.99 -9.03 -2.22
N SER A 26 -3.09 -8.33 -2.55
CA SER A 26 -3.03 -6.95 -3.06
C SER A 26 -2.33 -6.00 -2.09
N ILE A 27 -2.54 -6.15 -0.79
CA ILE A 27 -1.84 -5.34 0.24
C ILE A 27 -0.33 -5.59 0.19
N ILE A 28 0.10 -6.84 0.03
CA ILE A 28 1.52 -7.20 -0.13
C ILE A 28 2.06 -6.63 -1.44
N CYS A 29 1.31 -6.75 -2.54
CA CYS A 29 1.67 -6.23 -3.86
C CYS A 29 1.94 -4.72 -3.82
N LEU A 30 1.03 -3.95 -3.21
CA LEU A 30 1.16 -2.51 -3.01
C LEU A 30 2.43 -2.18 -2.20
N ALA A 31 2.62 -2.87 -1.07
CA ALA A 31 3.76 -2.63 -0.20
C ALA A 31 5.10 -2.94 -0.88
N VAL A 32 5.18 -4.04 -1.63
CA VAL A 32 6.41 -4.46 -2.33
C VAL A 32 6.72 -3.51 -3.48
N SER A 33 5.74 -3.16 -4.31
CA SER A 33 5.92 -2.21 -5.43
C SER A 33 6.40 -0.84 -4.95
N PHE A 34 5.89 -0.36 -3.81
CA PHE A 34 6.34 0.89 -3.21
C PHE A 34 7.80 0.82 -2.74
N ILE A 35 8.17 -0.26 -2.05
CA ILE A 35 9.55 -0.45 -1.56
C ILE A 35 10.54 -0.58 -2.72
N GLN A 36 10.16 -1.24 -3.82
CA GLN A 36 10.99 -1.36 -5.02
C GLN A 36 11.25 0.00 -5.69
N THR A 37 10.27 0.92 -5.64
CA THR A 37 10.39 2.25 -6.24
C THR A 37 11.16 3.23 -5.34
N HIS A 38 11.15 3.01 -4.02
CA HIS A 38 11.79 3.86 -3.02
C HIS A 38 12.76 3.06 -2.13
N PRO A 39 13.96 2.71 -2.63
CA PRO A 39 14.89 1.79 -1.94
C PRO A 39 15.58 2.36 -0.69
N SER A 40 15.47 3.67 -0.41
CA SER A 40 16.28 4.33 0.62
C SER A 40 15.43 5.13 1.61
N HIS A 41 14.96 4.46 2.66
CA HIS A 41 14.44 5.15 3.84
C HIS A 41 14.86 4.42 5.12
N ASN A 42 15.57 5.11 6.01
CA ASN A 42 16.01 4.57 7.29
C ASN A 42 14.87 4.43 8.32
N ASN A 43 13.74 5.10 8.11
CA ASN A 43 12.66 5.20 9.10
C ASN A 43 11.35 4.58 8.59
N LEU A 44 10.86 3.57 9.30
CA LEU A 44 9.59 2.88 8.99
C LEU A 44 8.38 3.81 8.98
N GLY A 45 8.35 4.81 9.87
CA GLY A 45 7.24 5.77 9.94
C GLY A 45 7.17 6.68 8.71
N THR A 46 8.32 7.15 8.21
CA THR A 46 8.41 7.98 7.00
C THR A 46 7.97 7.19 5.77
N ILE A 47 8.44 5.94 5.62
CA ILE A 47 8.00 5.04 4.54
C ILE A 47 6.49 4.84 4.56
N PHE A 48 5.90 4.69 5.74
CA PHE A 48 4.46 4.49 5.87
C PHE A 48 3.66 5.74 5.46
N LEU A 49 4.11 6.93 5.85
CA LEU A 49 3.47 8.19 5.43
C LEU A 49 3.61 8.41 3.92
N ASP A 50 4.80 8.17 3.36
CA ASP A 50 5.04 8.31 1.93
C ASP A 50 4.23 7.27 1.13
N PHE A 51 4.04 6.05 1.66
CA PHE A 51 3.15 5.05 1.07
C PHE A 51 1.71 5.54 1.00
N LEU A 52 1.19 6.13 2.08
CA LEU A 52 -0.17 6.68 2.11
C LEU A 52 -0.32 7.89 1.20
N ASP A 53 0.67 8.77 1.12
CA ASP A 53 0.65 9.92 0.20
C ASP A 53 0.71 9.46 -1.26
N TYR A 54 1.55 8.46 -1.55
CA TYR A 54 1.69 7.92 -2.91
C TYR A 54 0.39 7.29 -3.39
N TYR A 55 -0.17 6.32 -2.66
CA TYR A 55 -1.41 5.66 -3.09
C TYR A 55 -2.68 6.49 -2.86
N GLY A 56 -2.62 7.51 -2.01
CA GLY A 56 -3.76 8.40 -1.73
C GLY A 56 -3.85 9.62 -2.66
N ASN A 57 -2.73 10.22 -3.04
CA ASN A 57 -2.70 11.49 -3.78
C ASN A 57 -2.01 11.40 -5.14
N LYS A 58 -0.97 10.57 -5.29
CA LYS A 58 -0.10 10.57 -6.49
C LYS A 58 -0.40 9.44 -7.46
N PHE A 59 -0.90 8.31 -6.98
CA PHE A 59 -1.15 7.12 -7.79
C PHE A 59 -2.44 7.28 -8.58
N ASN A 60 -2.34 7.36 -9.90
CA ASN A 60 -3.51 7.48 -10.74
C ASN A 60 -4.07 6.10 -11.12
N LEU A 61 -5.13 5.68 -10.44
CA LEU A 61 -5.82 4.41 -10.68
C LEU A 61 -6.27 4.18 -12.14
N ALA A 62 -6.45 5.25 -12.93
CA ALA A 62 -6.89 5.16 -14.32
C ALA A 62 -5.76 4.90 -15.32
N THR A 63 -4.52 5.29 -14.98
CA THR A 63 -3.39 5.30 -15.93
C THR A 63 -2.25 4.43 -15.45
N ASP A 64 -2.02 4.39 -14.14
CA ASP A 64 -0.91 3.68 -13.54
C ASP A 64 -1.32 2.26 -13.14
N ARG A 65 -0.38 1.33 -13.33
CA ARG A 65 -0.54 -0.08 -12.96
C ARG A 65 0.59 -0.48 -12.04
N ILE A 66 0.26 -1.30 -11.06
CA ILE A 66 1.24 -1.89 -10.15
C ILE A 66 1.90 -3.04 -10.91
N ILE A 67 3.18 -2.87 -11.25
CA ILE A 67 4.00 -3.88 -11.90
C ILE A 67 5.12 -4.23 -10.92
N MET A 68 5.13 -5.46 -10.42
CA MET A 68 6.27 -5.98 -9.68
C MET A 68 7.23 -6.63 -10.67
N ARG A 69 8.45 -6.09 -10.74
CA ARG A 69 9.58 -6.67 -11.47
C ARG A 69 10.52 -7.39 -10.50
#